data_AF-A0A358AXW2-F1
#
_entry.id   AF-A0A358AXW2-F1
#
_cell.length_a   1.000
_cell.length_b   1.000
_cell.length_c   1.000
_cell.angle_alpha   90.00
_cell.angle_beta   90.00
_cell.angle_gamma   90.00
#
_symmetry.space_group_name_H-M   'P 1'
#
loop_
_entity.id
_entity.type
_entity.pdbx_description
1 polymer ?
#
loop_
_entity_poly.entity_id
_entity_poly.type
_entity_poly.pdbx_seq_one_letter_code
_entity_poly.pdbx_strand_id
1 'polypeptide(L)'
;MRYLTPRKRAEGLGAARMGTGHHIAMTVSGWALLFIVPVFVFILARTLGHGFDGVRATFAHPFVAVLTALFLFVGMRHFAKGAQTAIEDYSHGFKREALTMLANAVSYLVIAAG
;
A
#
# COMPACT_ATOMS: atom_id res chain seq x y z
N MET A 1 19.21 -39.37 16.41
CA MET A 1 18.41 -38.18 16.04
C MET A 1 18.41 -37.21 17.21
N ARG A 2 18.71 -35.92 16.99
CA ARG A 2 18.71 -34.93 18.09
C ARG A 2 17.26 -34.48 18.35
N TYR A 3 16.66 -34.98 19.43
CA TYR A 3 15.31 -34.60 19.82
C TYR A 3 15.31 -33.19 20.43
N LEU A 4 15.02 -32.20 19.61
CA LEU A 4 14.74 -30.84 20.06
C LEU A 4 13.23 -30.69 20.27
N THR A 5 12.84 -30.17 21.43
CA THR A 5 11.45 -29.79 21.69
C THR A 5 11.01 -28.73 20.68
N PRO A 6 9.71 -28.66 20.32
CA PRO A 6 9.18 -27.63 19.43
C PRO A 6 9.58 -26.21 19.87
N ARG A 7 9.55 -25.97 21.19
CA ARG A 7 10.00 -24.72 21.80
C ARG A 7 11.46 -24.39 21.52
N LYS A 8 12.38 -25.34 21.71
CA LYS A 8 13.83 -25.13 21.48
C LYS A 8 14.17 -24.93 20.00
N ARG A 9 13.30 -25.38 19.09
CA ARG A 9 13.38 -25.05 17.65
C ARG A 9 12.88 -23.65 17.33
N ALA A 10 11.90 -23.13 18.09
CA ALA A 10 11.34 -21.80 17.91
C ALA A 10 12.11 -20.69 18.66
N GLU A 11 12.84 -21.04 19.72
CA GLU A 11 13.75 -20.11 20.42
C GLU A 11 14.83 -19.59 19.46
N GLY A 12 14.90 -18.27 19.28
CA GLY A 12 15.85 -17.62 18.39
C GLY A 12 15.37 -17.42 16.94
N LEU A 13 14.27 -18.04 16.52
CA LEU A 13 13.64 -17.78 15.21
C LEU A 13 12.76 -16.51 15.19
N GLY A 14 12.72 -15.79 16.31
CA GLY A 14 12.06 -14.50 16.45
C GLY A 14 10.53 -14.59 16.58
N ALA A 15 10.02 -14.43 17.80
CA ALA A 15 8.67 -13.94 18.05
C ALA A 15 8.66 -12.40 17.96
N ALA A 16 9.31 -11.81 16.96
CA ALA A 16 9.69 -10.38 16.98
C ALA A 16 8.48 -9.41 16.95
N ARG A 17 7.24 -9.90 16.90
CA ARG A 17 5.98 -9.12 16.80
C ARG A 17 5.92 -8.13 15.62
N MET A 18 6.93 -8.06 14.76
CA MET A 18 6.97 -7.12 13.64
C MET A 18 5.98 -7.48 12.53
N GLY A 19 5.74 -8.77 12.28
CA GLY A 19 4.73 -9.23 11.34
C GLY A 19 3.31 -8.80 11.73
N THR A 20 3.03 -8.71 13.04
CA THR A 20 1.73 -8.23 13.54
C THR A 20 1.50 -6.77 13.17
N GLY A 21 2.52 -5.92 13.29
CA GLY A 21 2.43 -4.52 12.89
C GLY A 21 2.17 -4.35 11.39
N HIS A 22 2.90 -5.10 10.56
CA HIS A 22 2.68 -5.10 9.10
C HIS A 22 1.27 -5.58 8.74
N HIS A 23 0.82 -6.70 9.31
CA HIS A 23 -0.50 -7.25 9.06
C HIS A 23 -1.61 -6.29 9.50
N ILE A 24 -1.54 -5.73 10.71
CA ILE A 24 -2.51 -4.73 11.18
C ILE A 24 -2.53 -3.53 10.23
N ALA A 25 -1.36 -3.03 9.81
CA ALA A 25 -1.31 -1.91 8.88
C ALA A 25 -1.92 -2.25 7.52
N MET A 26 -1.74 -3.48 7.01
CA MET A 26 -2.39 -3.96 5.79
C MET A 26 -3.91 -4.05 5.96
N THR A 27 -4.40 -4.58 7.08
CA THR A 27 -5.84 -4.68 7.37
C THR A 27 -6.48 -3.29 7.47
N VAL A 28 -5.88 -2.38 8.25
CA VAL A 28 -6.42 -1.03 8.45
C VAL A 28 -6.44 -0.25 7.13
N SER A 29 -5.35 -0.29 6.36
CA SER A 29 -5.31 0.38 5.05
C SER A 29 -6.25 -0.28 4.03
N GLY A 30 -6.45 -1.59 4.09
CA GLY A 30 -7.44 -2.29 3.28
C GLY A 30 -8.87 -1.82 3.58
N TRP A 31 -9.23 -1.70 4.86
CA TRP A 31 -10.52 -1.12 5.27
C TRP A 31 -10.67 0.33 4.84
N ALA A 32 -9.62 1.15 4.94
CA ALA A 32 -9.66 2.52 4.44
C ALA A 32 -9.91 2.56 2.92
N LEU A 33 -9.19 1.75 2.14
CA LEU A 33 -9.32 1.68 0.69
C LEU A 33 -10.66 1.12 0.24
N LEU A 34 -11.28 0.22 1.02
CA LEU A 34 -12.63 -0.29 0.76
C LEU A 34 -13.65 0.85 0.59
N PHE A 35 -13.50 1.95 1.33
CA PHE A 35 -14.37 3.12 1.21
C PHE A 35 -13.81 4.19 0.28
N ILE A 36 -12.51 4.46 0.33
CA ILE A 36 -11.88 5.52 -0.48
C ILE A 36 -11.99 5.20 -1.98
N VAL A 37 -11.70 3.96 -2.38
CA VAL A 37 -11.61 3.59 -3.81
C VAL A 37 -12.96 3.71 -4.51
N PRO A 38 -14.09 3.17 -3.99
CA PRO A 38 -15.38 3.30 -4.68
C PRO A 38 -15.85 4.75 -4.81
N VAL A 39 -15.65 5.58 -3.76
CA VAL A 39 -16.04 7.00 -3.80
C VAL A 39 -15.19 7.76 -4.82
N PHE A 40 -13.87 7.53 -4.83
CA PHE A 40 -12.97 8.14 -5.82
C PHE A 40 -13.33 7.73 -7.24
N VAL A 41 -13.54 6.44 -7.50
CA VAL A 41 -13.91 5.91 -8.82
C VAL A 41 -15.26 6.47 -9.27
N PHE A 42 -16.24 6.59 -8.38
CA PHE A 42 -17.53 7.20 -8.71
C PHE A 42 -17.38 8.65 -9.14
N ILE A 43 -16.64 9.47 -8.39
CA ILE A 43 -16.39 10.87 -8.75
C ILE A 43 -15.64 10.95 -10.09
N LEU A 44 -14.57 10.19 -10.24
CA LEU A 44 -13.80 10.13 -11.47
C LEU A 44 -14.70 9.78 -12.67
N ALA A 45 -15.51 8.73 -12.55
CA ALA A 45 -16.43 8.30 -13.60
C ALA A 45 -17.47 9.37 -13.96
N ARG A 46 -17.97 10.13 -12.99
CA ARG A 46 -18.89 11.25 -13.20
C ARG A 46 -18.24 12.46 -13.86
N THR A 47 -16.92 12.58 -13.80
CA THR A 47 -16.16 13.69 -14.38
C THR A 47 -15.60 13.36 -15.76
N LEU A 48 -15.53 12.09 -16.15
CA LEU A 48 -15.08 11.67 -17.48
C LEU A 48 -15.91 12.36 -18.57
N GLY A 49 -15.23 12.92 -19.57
CA GLY A 49 -15.86 13.61 -20.71
C GLY A 49 -16.20 15.09 -20.47
N HIS A 50 -16.00 15.64 -19.27
CA HIS A 50 -16.32 17.04 -18.96
C HIS A 50 -15.29 18.08 -19.50
N GLY A 51 -14.28 17.65 -20.25
CA GLY A 51 -13.20 18.53 -20.72
C GLY A 51 -12.29 19.05 -19.60
N PHE A 52 -11.26 19.83 -19.95
CA PHE A 52 -10.26 20.31 -18.99
C PHE A 52 -10.87 21.15 -17.86
N ASP A 53 -11.73 22.13 -18.19
CA ASP A 53 -12.31 23.03 -17.20
C ASP A 53 -13.25 22.31 -16.23
N GLY A 54 -14.04 21.35 -16.71
CA GLY A 54 -14.94 20.56 -15.86
C GLY A 54 -14.19 19.61 -14.93
N VAL A 55 -13.10 18.99 -15.40
CA VAL A 55 -12.18 18.20 -14.57
C VAL A 55 -11.54 19.09 -13.51
N ARG A 56 -10.96 20.23 -13.92
CA ARG A 56 -10.34 21.19 -13.01
C ARG A 56 -11.31 21.67 -11.94
N ALA A 57 -12.54 22.01 -12.29
CA ALA A 57 -13.55 22.46 -11.34
C ALA A 57 -13.90 21.37 -10.30
N THR A 58 -13.98 20.10 -10.73
CA THR A 58 -14.28 18.99 -9.83
C THR A 58 -13.13 18.74 -8.84
N PHE A 59 -11.90 18.65 -9.34
CA PHE A 59 -10.73 18.34 -8.51
C PHE A 59 -10.22 19.53 -7.68
N ALA A 60 -10.59 20.77 -8.04
CA ALA A 60 -10.37 21.95 -7.21
C ALA A 60 -11.29 22.01 -5.98
N HIS A 61 -12.38 21.23 -5.95
CA HIS A 61 -13.27 21.18 -4.80
C HIS A 61 -12.54 20.56 -3.58
N PRO A 62 -12.51 21.22 -2.41
CA PRO A 62 -11.67 20.80 -1.29
C PRO A 62 -11.87 19.35 -0.86
N PHE A 63 -13.12 18.88 -0.83
CA PHE A 63 -13.43 17.49 -0.50
C PHE A 63 -12.80 16.50 -1.49
N VAL A 64 -12.89 16.78 -2.79
CA VAL A 64 -12.36 15.91 -3.85
C VAL A 64 -10.83 15.93 -3.83
N ALA A 65 -10.23 17.09 -3.59
CA ALA A 65 -8.79 17.22 -3.42
C ALA A 65 -8.27 16.37 -2.25
N VAL A 66 -8.91 16.47 -1.07
CA VAL A 66 -8.55 15.65 0.11
C VAL A 66 -8.75 14.16 -0.17
N LEU A 67 -9.88 13.79 -0.78
CA LEU A 67 -10.14 12.39 -1.16
C LEU A 67 -9.06 11.86 -2.12
N THR A 68 -8.65 12.67 -3.09
CA THR A 68 -7.60 12.32 -4.06
C THR A 68 -6.25 12.13 -3.36
N ALA A 69 -5.88 13.04 -2.46
CA ALA A 69 -4.67 12.91 -1.65
C ALA A 69 -4.68 11.65 -0.78
N LEU A 70 -5.83 11.32 -0.17
CA LEU A 70 -6.01 10.08 0.59
C LEU A 70 -5.91 8.83 -0.29
N PHE A 71 -6.55 8.85 -1.47
CA PHE A 71 -6.47 7.76 -2.44
C PHE A 71 -5.02 7.48 -2.86
N LEU A 72 -4.27 8.51 -3.21
CA LEU A 72 -2.86 8.39 -3.58
C LEU A 72 -2.00 7.94 -2.40
N PHE A 73 -2.08 8.61 -1.26
CA PHE A 73 -1.23 8.30 -0.12
C PHE A 73 -1.52 6.92 0.46
N VAL A 74 -2.77 6.64 0.84
CA VAL A 74 -3.14 5.36 1.45
C VAL A 74 -2.98 4.23 0.43
N GLY A 75 -3.40 4.45 -0.82
CA GLY A 75 -3.30 3.47 -1.89
C GLY A 75 -1.85 3.07 -2.17
N MET A 76 -0.97 4.05 -2.36
CA MET A 76 0.42 3.76 -2.68
C MET A 76 1.21 3.21 -1.48
N ARG A 77 0.86 3.58 -0.25
CA ARG A 77 1.47 2.94 0.94
C ARG A 77 0.96 1.52 1.16
N HIS A 78 -0.30 1.23 0.86
CA HIS A 78 -0.84 -0.14 0.86
C HIS A 78 -0.17 -1.00 -0.22
N PHE A 79 -0.05 -0.46 -1.44
CA PHE A 79 0.68 -1.09 -2.54
C PHE A 79 2.11 -1.46 -2.15
N ALA A 80 2.91 -0.50 -1.63
CA ALA A 80 4.32 -0.75 -1.30
C ALA A 80 4.49 -1.90 -0.29
N LYS A 81 3.61 -1.95 0.74
CA LYS A 81 3.62 -3.00 1.76
C LYS A 81 3.18 -4.36 1.19
N GLY A 82 2.14 -4.38 0.36
CA GLY A 82 1.69 -5.61 -0.30
C GLY A 82 2.72 -6.16 -1.28
N ALA A 83 3.34 -5.27 -2.07
CA ALA A 83 4.42 -5.61 -2.99
C ALA A 83 5.62 -6.19 -2.23
N GLN A 84 6.01 -5.59 -1.11
CA GLN A 84 7.07 -6.13 -0.26
C GLN A 84 6.79 -7.57 0.18
N THR A 85 5.57 -7.88 0.63
CA THR A 85 5.20 -9.25 1.00
C THR A 85 5.35 -10.23 -0.17
N ALA A 86 4.82 -9.88 -1.36
CA ALA A 86 4.98 -10.73 -2.55
C ALA A 86 6.45 -10.91 -2.95
N ILE A 87 7.25 -9.84 -2.89
CA ILE A 87 8.68 -9.88 -3.21
C ILE A 87 9.44 -10.78 -2.22
N GLU A 88 9.12 -10.70 -0.93
CA GLU A 88 9.73 -11.55 0.11
C GLU A 88 9.39 -13.04 -0.07
N ASP A 89 8.18 -13.35 -0.55
CA ASP A 89 7.73 -14.72 -0.80
C ASP A 89 8.42 -15.36 -2.03
N TYR A 90 8.72 -14.57 -3.06
CA TYR A 90 9.14 -15.10 -4.37
C TYR A 90 10.56 -14.71 -4.81
N SER A 91 11.30 -13.91 -4.04
CA SER A 91 12.64 -13.49 -4.41
C SER A 91 13.61 -13.40 -3.24
N HIS A 92 14.90 -13.57 -3.52
CA HIS A 92 15.95 -13.66 -2.50
C HIS A 92 17.20 -12.86 -2.88
N GLY A 93 18.09 -12.67 -1.89
CA GLY A 93 19.35 -11.93 -2.06
C GLY A 93 19.15 -10.51 -2.58
N PHE A 94 20.06 -10.06 -3.43
CA PHE A 94 20.05 -8.71 -4.00
C PHE A 94 18.77 -8.37 -4.77
N LYS A 95 18.19 -9.34 -5.50
CA LYS A 95 16.96 -9.11 -6.29
C LYS A 95 15.79 -8.69 -5.39
N ARG A 96 15.64 -9.34 -4.24
CA ARG A 96 14.61 -9.00 -3.24
C ARG A 96 14.76 -7.57 -2.77
N GLU A 97 15.97 -7.19 -2.40
CA GLU A 97 16.27 -5.85 -1.89
C GLU A 97 16.02 -4.76 -2.95
N ALA A 98 16.53 -4.95 -4.17
CA ALA A 98 16.36 -4.01 -5.26
C ALA A 98 14.86 -3.82 -5.62
N LEU A 99 14.09 -4.90 -5.68
CA LEU A 99 12.66 -4.83 -5.98
C LEU A 99 11.87 -4.13 -4.85
N THR A 100 12.20 -4.39 -3.58
CA THR A 100 11.55 -3.72 -2.45
C THR A 100 11.85 -2.22 -2.43
N MET A 101 13.09 -1.82 -2.74
CA MET A 101 13.46 -0.40 -2.89
C MET A 101 12.71 0.25 -4.05
N LEU A 102 12.64 -0.41 -5.20
CA LEU A 102 11.90 0.08 -6.37
C LEU A 102 10.41 0.26 -6.06
N ALA A 103 9.77 -0.71 -5.42
CA ALA A 103 8.35 -0.61 -5.05
C ALA A 103 8.07 0.60 -4.13
N ASN A 104 8.95 0.87 -3.17
CA ASN A 104 8.84 2.05 -2.32
C ASN A 104 9.12 3.35 -3.09
N ALA A 105 10.13 3.37 -3.97
CA ALA A 105 10.44 4.55 -4.78
C ALA A 105 9.26 4.93 -5.69
N VAL A 106 8.66 3.96 -6.39
CA VAL A 106 7.46 4.17 -7.20
C VAL A 106 6.30 4.67 -6.35
N SER A 107 6.09 4.09 -5.17
CA SER A 107 5.05 4.52 -4.22
C SER A 107 5.20 6.00 -3.87
N TYR A 108 6.37 6.43 -3.43
CA TYR A 108 6.60 7.83 -3.06
C TYR A 108 6.59 8.78 -4.26
N LEU A 109 7.09 8.35 -5.43
CA LEU A 109 7.06 9.15 -6.64
C LEU A 109 5.63 9.47 -7.07
N VAL A 110 4.74 8.47 -7.09
CA VAL A 110 3.33 8.66 -7.45
C VAL A 110 2.62 9.55 -6.44
N ILE A 111 2.90 9.39 -5.14
CA ILE A 111 2.37 10.27 -4.10
C ILE A 111 2.80 11.73 -4.30
N ALA A 112 4.07 11.96 -4.66
CA ALA A 112 4.62 13.31 -4.81
C ALA A 112 4.23 13.98 -6.13
N ALA A 113 3.95 13.19 -7.18
CA ALA A 113 3.63 13.70 -8.51
C ALA A 113 2.15 14.07 -8.69
N GLY A 114 1.25 13.46 -7.90
CA GLY A 114 -0.18 13.76 -7.92
C GLY A 114 -0.54 15.02 -7.16
#